data_AF-A0A3P8I3A5-F1
#
_entry.id   AF-A0A3P8I3A5-F1
#
_cell.length_a   1.000
_cell.length_b   1.000
_cell.length_c   1.000
_cell.angle_alpha   90.00
_cell.angle_beta   90.00
_cell.angle_gamma   90.00
#
_symmetry.space_group_name_H-M   'P 1'
#
loop_
_entity.id
_entity.type
_entity.pdbx_description
1 polymer ?
#
loop_
_entity_poly.entity_id
_entity_poly.type
_entity_poly.pdbx_seq_one_letter_code
_entity_poly.pdbx_strand_id
1 'polypeptide(L)'
;MVEQKANQLQKGDVLDMIKFGANYIFRTKDSDFKDEDIDILLARGEQRTAEMNEKLAKLGESSLRSLKFDTPEENGPATSAYYFEGEDYREKHRGPALEGWIEPPKRERKANYAVDAYFREALRVSEPKAPKPPRPPKQPNVQDFQFFPPRLFELLDKEIYAFRKSIGYKVPRNPDAGPDAERERLEQQLRIDEAEPLTEEEVAEKEELLTQVNYSSFIVPP
;
A
#
# COMPACT_ATOMS: atom_id res chain seq x y z
N MET A 1 3.49 -43.02 -4.54
CA MET A 1 4.67 -42.67 -5.36
C MET A 1 4.63 -41.17 -5.64
N VAL A 2 5.17 -40.35 -4.74
CA VAL A 2 5.34 -38.90 -4.96
C VAL A 2 6.67 -38.53 -4.30
N GLU A 3 7.75 -38.65 -5.06
CA GLU A 3 9.04 -38.12 -4.66
C GLU A 3 9.81 -37.78 -5.93
N GLN A 4 9.79 -36.50 -6.34
CA GLN A 4 10.70 -35.98 -7.39
C GLN A 4 10.71 -34.44 -7.56
N LYS A 5 10.31 -33.64 -6.56
CA LYS A 5 10.32 -32.16 -6.69
C LYS A 5 10.95 -31.39 -5.51
N ALA A 6 11.81 -32.01 -4.71
CA ALA A 6 12.43 -31.34 -3.56
C ALA A 6 13.92 -30.95 -3.74
N ASN A 7 14.52 -31.13 -4.93
CA ASN A 7 15.97 -30.88 -5.10
C ASN A 7 16.35 -30.24 -6.45
N GLN A 8 15.48 -29.40 -7.02
CA GLN A 8 15.88 -28.54 -8.13
C GLN A 8 16.30 -27.19 -7.57
N LEU A 9 17.60 -27.05 -7.27
CA LEU A 9 18.23 -25.74 -7.07
C LEU A 9 17.79 -24.83 -8.21
N GLN A 10 17.15 -23.70 -7.89
CA GLN A 10 16.67 -22.81 -8.94
C GLN A 10 17.87 -22.26 -9.71
N LYS A 11 17.71 -22.00 -11.01
CA LYS A 11 18.81 -21.49 -11.85
C LYS A 11 19.47 -20.23 -11.26
N GLY A 12 18.71 -19.41 -10.52
CA GLY A 12 19.23 -18.26 -9.79
C GLY A 12 20.17 -18.62 -8.65
N ASP A 13 19.81 -19.61 -7.82
CA ASP A 13 20.62 -20.06 -6.68
C ASP A 13 21.94 -20.69 -7.15
N VAL A 14 21.88 -21.47 -8.23
CA VAL A 14 23.08 -22.05 -8.87
C VAL A 14 23.98 -20.94 -9.41
N LEU A 15 23.40 -19.91 -10.03
CA LEU A 15 24.16 -18.79 -10.58
C LEU A 15 24.82 -17.96 -9.48
N ASP A 16 24.15 -17.72 -8.37
CA ASP A 16 24.71 -16.97 -7.25
C ASP A 16 25.76 -17.77 -6.49
N MET A 17 25.59 -19.09 -6.34
CA MET A 17 26.63 -19.97 -5.81
C MET A 17 27.90 -19.96 -6.69
N ILE A 18 27.74 -20.00 -8.02
CA ILE A 18 28.85 -19.91 -8.98
C ILE A 18 29.55 -18.55 -8.88
N LYS A 19 28.79 -17.44 -8.81
CA LYS A 19 29.37 -16.10 -8.66
C LYS A 19 30.16 -15.97 -7.37
N PHE A 20 29.67 -16.50 -6.25
CA PHE A 20 30.39 -16.47 -4.98
C PHE A 20 31.70 -17.26 -5.04
N GLY A 21 31.66 -18.48 -5.59
CA GLY A 21 32.86 -19.29 -5.79
C GLY A 21 33.89 -18.59 -6.70
N ALA A 22 33.44 -18.00 -7.80
CA ALA A 22 34.29 -17.26 -8.70
C ALA A 22 34.90 -16.01 -8.04
N ASN A 23 34.10 -15.23 -7.31
CA ASN A 23 34.59 -14.02 -6.62
C ASN A 23 35.61 -14.34 -5.53
N TYR A 24 35.49 -15.50 -4.87
CA TYR A 24 36.48 -15.98 -3.91
C TYR A 24 37.80 -16.35 -4.60
N ILE A 25 37.75 -17.11 -5.69
CA ILE A 25 38.93 -17.50 -6.49
C ILE A 25 39.63 -16.26 -7.08
N PHE A 26 38.88 -15.27 -7.57
CA PHE A 26 39.44 -14.03 -8.12
C PHE A 26 40.07 -13.10 -7.08
N ARG A 27 39.77 -13.27 -5.78
CA ARG A 27 40.35 -12.45 -4.69
C ARG A 27 41.66 -13.01 -4.17
N THR A 28 41.91 -14.30 -4.33
CA THR A 28 43.17 -14.96 -3.96
C THR A 28 44.11 -14.98 -5.16
N LYS A 29 45.31 -14.41 -5.04
CA LYS A 29 46.29 -14.38 -6.14
C LYS A 29 46.89 -15.78 -6.34
N ASP A 30 46.81 -16.28 -7.57
CA ASP A 30 47.40 -17.44 -8.30
C ASP A 30 48.50 -18.37 -7.70
N SER A 31 48.88 -18.32 -6.42
CA SER A 31 49.95 -19.14 -5.84
C SER A 31 49.59 -19.97 -4.62
N ASP A 32 48.34 -19.94 -4.15
CA ASP A 32 47.93 -20.56 -2.87
C ASP A 32 47.19 -21.90 -3.00
N PHE A 33 47.06 -22.49 -4.20
CA PHE A 33 46.35 -23.75 -4.39
C PHE A 33 47.28 -24.85 -4.91
N LYS A 34 47.91 -25.60 -4.00
CA LYS A 34 48.53 -26.89 -4.31
C LYS A 34 47.53 -28.02 -3.99
N ASP A 35 47.67 -29.17 -4.63
CA ASP A 35 46.76 -30.31 -4.41
C ASP A 35 46.72 -30.77 -2.92
N GLU A 36 47.81 -30.58 -2.17
CA GLU A 36 47.87 -30.81 -0.71
C GLU A 36 46.92 -29.87 0.08
N ASP A 37 46.68 -28.67 -0.41
CA ASP A 37 45.78 -27.69 0.23
C ASP A 37 44.30 -27.98 -0.07
N ILE A 38 44.00 -28.70 -1.15
CA ILE A 38 42.63 -29.12 -1.50
C ILE A 38 42.11 -30.13 -0.48
N ASP A 39 42.93 -31.10 -0.09
CA ASP A 39 42.57 -32.10 0.92
C ASP A 39 42.36 -31.44 2.29
N ILE A 40 43.20 -30.46 2.65
CA ILE A 40 43.04 -29.65 3.88
C ILE A 40 41.76 -28.81 3.82
N LEU A 41 41.45 -28.23 2.66
CA LEU A 41 40.23 -27.45 2.45
C LEU A 41 38.99 -28.35 2.53
N LEU A 42 39.05 -29.58 2.00
CA LEU A 42 37.98 -30.57 2.09
C LEU A 42 37.75 -30.96 3.55
N ALA A 43 38.82 -31.31 4.28
CA ALA A 43 38.75 -31.64 5.70
C ALA A 43 38.18 -30.49 6.53
N ARG A 44 38.57 -29.25 6.23
CA ARG A 44 38.02 -28.05 6.88
C ARG A 44 36.55 -27.80 6.51
N GLY A 45 36.16 -28.10 5.28
CA GLY A 45 34.79 -28.02 4.79
C GLY A 45 33.89 -29.05 5.48
N GLU A 46 34.36 -30.28 5.63
CA GLU A 46 33.69 -31.35 6.35
C GLU A 46 33.52 -31.01 7.84
N GLN A 47 34.58 -30.51 8.49
CA GLN A 47 34.50 -30.04 9.88
C GLN A 47 33.48 -28.92 10.06
N ARG A 48 33.51 -27.88 9.22
CA ARG A 48 32.53 -26.79 9.28
C ARG A 48 31.11 -27.26 9.01
N THR A 49 30.93 -28.19 8.08
CA THR A 49 29.61 -28.75 7.76
C THR A 49 29.09 -29.60 8.92
N ALA A 50 29.95 -30.38 9.57
CA ALA A 50 29.61 -31.15 10.75
C ALA A 50 29.22 -30.25 11.93
N GLU A 51 30.01 -29.20 12.22
CA GLU A 51 29.69 -28.21 13.25
C GLU A 51 28.37 -27.47 12.96
N MET A 52 28.13 -27.10 11.71
CA MET A 52 26.89 -26.44 11.30
C MET A 52 25.70 -27.40 11.45
N ASN A 53 25.86 -28.66 11.08
CA ASN A 53 24.81 -29.66 11.20
C ASN A 53 24.49 -29.97 12.67
N GLU A 54 25.51 -30.00 13.54
CA GLU A 54 25.33 -30.14 14.99
C GLU A 54 24.59 -28.93 15.58
N LYS A 55 24.94 -27.70 15.15
CA LYS A 55 24.19 -26.48 15.53
C LYS A 55 22.75 -26.51 15.04
N LEU A 56 22.51 -26.93 13.79
CA LEU A 56 21.17 -27.05 13.24
C LEU A 56 20.35 -28.12 13.97
N ALA A 57 20.94 -29.27 14.30
CA ALA A 57 20.28 -30.31 15.10
C ALA A 57 19.94 -29.79 16.51
N LYS A 58 20.84 -29.04 17.14
CA LYS A 58 20.61 -28.41 18.45
C LYS A 58 19.49 -27.35 18.42
N LEU A 59 19.39 -26.58 17.34
CA LEU A 59 18.39 -25.54 17.16
C LEU A 59 17.02 -26.09 16.70
N GLY A 60 17.00 -27.19 15.95
CA GLY A 60 15.82 -27.67 15.23
C GLY A 60 14.66 -28.18 16.10
N GLU A 61 14.91 -28.89 17.19
CA GLU A 61 13.81 -29.48 17.98
C GLU A 61 13.32 -28.59 19.15
N SER A 62 14.21 -27.79 19.75
CA SER A 62 13.86 -26.97 20.92
C SER A 62 13.31 -25.60 20.53
N SER A 63 13.86 -24.98 19.47
CA SER A 63 13.51 -23.61 19.09
C SER A 63 12.15 -23.52 18.36
N LEU A 64 11.77 -24.56 17.60
CA LEU A 64 10.45 -24.66 16.97
C LEU A 64 9.32 -24.89 17.99
N ARG A 65 9.58 -25.56 19.12
CA ARG A 65 8.58 -25.71 20.20
C ARG A 65 8.40 -24.43 21.03
N SER A 66 9.41 -23.56 21.08
CA SER A 66 9.37 -22.25 21.74
C SER A 66 8.84 -21.11 20.85
N LEU A 67 8.69 -21.33 19.55
CA LEU A 67 8.02 -20.40 18.64
C LEU A 67 6.50 -20.47 18.84
N LYS A 68 6.03 -20.03 20.00
CA LYS A 68 4.63 -19.66 20.21
C LYS A 68 4.51 -18.15 20.02
N PHE A 69 3.58 -17.73 19.17
CA PHE A 69 3.20 -16.33 19.06
C PHE A 69 2.46 -15.91 20.32
N ASP A 70 3.05 -15.00 21.07
CA ASP A 70 2.51 -14.16 22.14
C ASP A 70 1.10 -14.56 22.62
N THR A 71 1.02 -15.68 23.33
CA THR A 71 -0.13 -16.01 24.16
C THR A 71 0.28 -15.72 25.59
N PRO A 72 -0.47 -14.89 26.34
CA PRO A 72 -0.16 -14.62 27.73
C PRO A 72 -0.44 -15.88 28.56
N GLU A 73 0.56 -16.74 28.74
CA GLU A 73 0.49 -17.79 29.75
C GLU A 73 0.78 -17.17 31.11
N GLU A 74 -0.20 -17.26 32.01
CA GLU A 74 -0.28 -16.60 33.31
C GLU A 74 0.87 -16.95 34.28
N ASN A 75 1.69 -17.97 34.01
CA ASN A 75 2.75 -18.42 34.93
C ASN A 75 4.00 -19.05 34.26
N GLY A 76 4.44 -18.58 33.08
CA GLY A 76 5.66 -19.06 32.41
C GLY A 76 6.59 -17.94 31.92
N PRO A 77 7.92 -18.15 31.82
CA PRO A 77 8.83 -17.13 31.30
C PRO A 77 8.45 -16.79 29.86
N ALA A 78 8.23 -15.49 29.59
CA ALA A 78 7.71 -15.00 28.32
C ALA A 78 8.62 -15.41 27.15
N THR A 79 8.20 -16.41 26.37
CA THR A 79 8.75 -16.73 25.05
C THR A 79 8.34 -15.65 24.05
N SER A 80 8.92 -14.47 24.19
CA SER A 80 8.68 -13.35 23.28
C SER A 80 9.53 -13.49 22.02
N ALA A 81 9.12 -12.84 20.92
CA ALA A 81 9.91 -12.70 19.69
C ALA A 81 11.32 -12.07 19.88
N TYR A 82 11.59 -11.48 21.05
CA TYR A 82 12.87 -10.85 21.38
C TYR A 82 13.87 -11.79 22.09
N TYR A 83 13.48 -13.04 22.35
CA TYR A 83 14.34 -14.07 22.93
C TYR A 83 14.85 -14.99 21.82
N PHE A 84 16.15 -14.95 21.53
CA PHE A 84 16.77 -15.73 20.46
C PHE A 84 18.09 -16.33 20.95
N GLU A 85 18.36 -17.59 20.62
CA GLU A 85 19.59 -18.31 21.05
C GLU A 85 19.86 -18.31 22.58
N GLY A 86 18.82 -18.16 23.40
CA GLY A 86 18.95 -18.12 24.87
C GLY A 86 19.34 -16.76 25.45
N GLU A 87 19.36 -15.70 24.61
CA GLU A 87 19.61 -14.33 25.06
C GLU A 87 18.38 -13.43 24.80
N ASP A 88 18.13 -12.49 25.74
CA ASP A 88 17.13 -11.44 25.58
C ASP A 88 17.74 -10.23 24.88
N TYR A 89 17.27 -9.92 23.67
CA TYR A 89 17.80 -8.83 22.86
C TYR A 89 17.20 -7.46 23.18
N ARG A 90 16.20 -7.37 24.07
CA ARG A 90 15.59 -6.07 24.45
C ARG A 90 16.57 -5.17 25.20
N GLU A 91 17.41 -5.75 26.06
CA GLU A 91 18.37 -5.00 26.87
C GLU A 91 19.64 -4.63 26.10
N LYS A 92 20.03 -5.43 25.10
CA LYS A 92 21.23 -5.19 24.27
C LYS A 92 21.10 -3.98 23.33
N HIS A 93 19.90 -3.45 23.10
CA HIS A 93 19.69 -2.23 22.31
C HIS A 93 20.13 -0.94 23.04
N ARG A 94 20.61 -1.03 24.29
CA ARG A 94 21.16 0.09 25.07
C ARG A 94 22.68 0.04 25.26
N GLY A 95 23.39 -0.69 24.40
CA GLY A 95 24.85 -0.74 24.42
C GLY A 95 25.52 0.52 23.83
N PRO A 96 26.80 0.77 24.14
CA PRO A 96 27.56 1.97 23.74
C PRO A 96 27.78 2.11 22.22
N ALA A 97 27.28 1.17 21.41
CA ALA A 97 27.26 1.25 19.95
C ALA A 97 26.40 2.42 19.41
N LEU A 98 25.58 3.05 20.25
CA LEU A 98 24.80 4.26 19.93
C LEU A 98 25.56 5.57 20.18
N GLU A 99 26.64 5.59 20.97
CA GLU A 99 27.40 6.83 21.27
C GLU A 99 28.33 7.25 20.14
N GLY A 100 28.66 6.34 19.22
CA GLY A 100 29.51 6.60 18.05
C GLY A 100 28.77 6.54 16.70
N TRP A 101 27.43 6.50 16.71
CA TRP A 101 26.65 6.36 15.49
C TRP A 101 26.66 7.67 14.69
N ILE A 102 27.59 7.79 13.75
CA ILE A 102 27.56 8.83 12.71
C ILE A 102 26.41 8.45 11.78
N GLU A 103 25.30 9.15 11.91
CA GLU A 103 24.10 8.95 11.11
C GLU A 103 24.49 8.99 9.61
N PRO A 104 24.32 7.90 8.85
CA PRO A 104 24.62 7.91 7.43
C PRO A 104 23.85 9.07 6.79
N PRO A 105 24.49 9.92 5.96
CA PRO A 105 23.83 11.07 5.37
C PRO A 105 22.52 10.61 4.74
N LYS A 106 21.41 11.21 5.18
CA LYS A 106 20.06 10.85 4.75
C LYS A 106 20.09 10.61 3.27
N ARG A 107 19.81 9.37 2.87
CA ARG A 107 19.73 9.01 1.46
C ARG A 107 18.63 9.87 0.86
N GLU A 108 19.00 10.93 0.14
CA GLU A 108 18.05 11.67 -0.65
C GLU A 108 17.48 10.69 -1.67
N ARG A 109 16.25 10.24 -1.42
CA ARG A 109 15.47 9.56 -2.45
C ARG A 109 15.13 10.63 -3.47
N LYS A 110 16.00 10.81 -4.47
CA LYS A 110 15.54 11.37 -5.75
C LYS A 110 14.45 10.44 -6.25
N ALA A 111 13.21 10.91 -6.21
CA ALA A 111 12.06 10.21 -6.78
C ALA A 111 12.19 10.22 -8.31
N ASN A 112 13.12 9.43 -8.85
CA ASN A 112 13.40 9.41 -10.29
C ASN A 112 12.40 8.57 -11.08
N TYR A 113 11.43 7.94 -10.42
CA TYR A 113 10.35 7.21 -11.08
C TYR A 113 9.09 7.28 -10.23
N ALA A 114 8.42 8.43 -10.24
CA ALA A 114 7.00 8.44 -9.92
C ALA A 114 6.26 7.95 -11.17
N VAL A 115 6.26 6.64 -11.41
CA VAL A 115 5.53 5.99 -12.50
C VAL A 115 4.06 6.41 -12.46
N ASP A 116 3.48 6.52 -11.27
CA ASP A 116 2.13 7.07 -11.05
C ASP A 116 2.01 8.55 -11.41
N ALA A 117 3.05 9.38 -11.20
CA ALA A 117 3.02 10.77 -11.67
C ALA A 117 3.17 10.82 -13.19
N TYR A 118 4.03 9.99 -13.77
CA TYR A 118 4.17 9.85 -15.21
C TYR A 118 2.88 9.34 -15.85
N PHE A 119 2.16 8.39 -15.24
CA PHE A 119 0.86 7.95 -15.72
C PHE A 119 -0.22 9.00 -15.47
N ARG A 120 -0.22 9.73 -14.34
CA ARG A 120 -1.12 10.89 -14.15
C ARG A 120 -0.86 12.01 -15.14
N GLU A 121 0.38 12.20 -15.58
CA GLU A 121 0.78 13.26 -16.51
C GLU A 121 0.61 12.83 -17.97
N ALA A 122 0.91 11.58 -18.30
CA ALA A 122 0.71 10.99 -19.63
C ALA A 122 -0.77 10.65 -19.91
N LEU A 123 -1.54 10.28 -18.88
CA LEU A 123 -2.99 10.09 -18.94
C LEU A 123 -3.76 11.32 -18.43
N ARG A 124 -3.09 12.47 -18.24
CA ARG A 124 -3.76 13.76 -18.06
C ARG A 124 -4.40 14.10 -19.41
N VAL A 125 -5.55 13.47 -19.68
CA VAL A 125 -6.62 14.12 -20.42
C VAL A 125 -6.80 15.42 -19.67
N SER A 126 -6.48 16.52 -20.35
CA SER A 126 -6.43 17.88 -19.81
C SER A 126 -7.37 18.04 -18.62
N GLU A 127 -6.85 18.52 -17.48
CA GLU A 127 -7.73 18.98 -16.41
C GLU A 127 -8.87 19.77 -17.04
N PRO A 128 -10.13 19.48 -16.70
CA PRO A 128 -11.26 20.07 -17.40
C PRO A 128 -11.03 21.58 -17.43
N LYS A 129 -10.80 22.10 -18.63
CA LYS A 129 -10.44 23.50 -18.87
C LYS A 129 -11.53 24.44 -18.31
N ALA A 130 -12.74 23.91 -18.16
CA ALA A 130 -13.86 24.58 -17.55
C ALA A 130 -13.84 24.44 -16.02
N PRO A 131 -13.92 25.55 -15.27
CA PRO A 131 -14.10 25.49 -13.82
C PRO A 131 -15.37 24.71 -13.49
N LYS A 132 -15.28 23.85 -12.46
CA LYS A 132 -16.43 23.05 -12.00
C LYS A 132 -17.59 24.00 -11.64
N PRO A 133 -18.84 23.68 -12.02
CA PRO A 133 -19.98 24.50 -11.64
C PRO A 133 -20.09 24.65 -10.12
N PRO A 134 -20.48 25.83 -9.63
CA PRO A 134 -20.65 26.07 -8.20
C PRO A 134 -21.73 25.14 -7.63
N ARG A 135 -21.48 24.65 -6.41
CA ARG A 135 -22.41 23.85 -5.61
C ARG A 135 -22.75 24.60 -4.31
N PRO A 136 -23.95 24.41 -3.73
CA PRO A 136 -24.31 25.00 -2.45
C PRO A 136 -23.30 24.62 -1.35
N PRO A 137 -22.73 25.58 -0.59
CA PRO A 137 -21.73 25.28 0.44
C PRO A 137 -22.22 24.38 1.59
N LYS A 138 -23.54 24.36 1.84
CA LYS A 138 -24.17 23.57 2.91
C LYS A 138 -24.72 22.23 2.42
N GLN A 139 -24.39 21.80 1.21
CA GLN A 139 -24.91 20.54 0.67
C GLN A 139 -24.29 19.33 1.37
N PRO A 140 -25.07 18.30 1.76
CA PRO A 140 -24.56 17.05 2.31
C PRO A 140 -23.59 16.36 1.34
N ASN A 141 -22.47 15.85 1.85
CA ASN A 141 -21.50 15.11 1.05
C ASN A 141 -21.88 13.62 0.95
N VAL A 142 -22.80 13.32 0.03
CA VAL A 142 -23.23 11.94 -0.27
C VAL A 142 -22.22 11.23 -1.17
N GLN A 143 -21.86 10.01 -0.80
CA GLN A 143 -20.98 9.14 -1.57
C GLN A 143 -21.78 8.06 -2.30
N ASP A 144 -21.28 7.61 -3.45
CA ASP A 144 -21.90 6.55 -4.27
C ASP A 144 -22.03 5.22 -3.52
N PHE A 145 -21.02 4.83 -2.73
CA PHE A 145 -21.00 3.60 -1.95
C PHE A 145 -22.00 3.60 -0.77
N GLN A 146 -22.64 4.73 -0.46
CA GLN A 146 -23.68 4.81 0.58
C GLN A 146 -25.06 4.36 0.06
N PHE A 147 -25.18 4.10 -1.25
CA PHE A 147 -26.38 3.55 -1.91
C PHE A 147 -27.69 4.26 -1.53
N PHE A 148 -27.66 5.60 -1.49
CA PHE A 148 -28.86 6.38 -1.27
C PHE A 148 -29.91 6.17 -2.38
N PRO A 149 -31.21 6.35 -2.07
CA PRO A 149 -32.25 6.31 -3.08
C PRO A 149 -32.01 7.35 -4.20
N PRO A 150 -32.25 7.00 -5.48
CA PRO A 150 -32.11 7.91 -6.62
C PRO A 150 -32.86 9.25 -6.42
N ARG A 151 -33.99 9.17 -5.73
CA ARG A 151 -34.86 10.30 -5.38
C ARG A 151 -34.12 11.41 -4.61
N LEU A 152 -33.16 11.06 -3.74
CA LEU A 152 -32.36 12.04 -3.01
C LEU A 152 -31.53 12.90 -3.97
N PHE A 153 -30.97 12.29 -5.02
CA PHE A 153 -30.16 13.00 -6.00
C PHE A 153 -31.01 13.96 -6.84
N GLU A 154 -32.27 13.61 -7.15
CA GLU A 154 -33.20 14.53 -7.82
C GLU A 154 -33.43 15.80 -7.00
N LEU A 155 -33.64 15.66 -5.69
CA LEU A 155 -33.82 16.79 -4.76
C LEU A 155 -32.54 17.63 -4.64
N LEU A 156 -31.38 16.97 -4.52
CA LEU A 156 -30.08 17.64 -4.47
C LEU A 156 -29.76 18.39 -5.77
N ASP A 157 -30.15 17.85 -6.93
CA ASP A 157 -29.98 18.52 -8.23
C ASP A 157 -30.88 19.76 -8.35
N LYS A 158 -32.14 19.67 -7.90
CA LYS A 158 -33.03 20.85 -7.80
C LYS A 158 -32.41 21.96 -6.95
N GLU A 159 -31.87 21.62 -5.78
CA GLU A 159 -31.15 22.59 -4.92
C GLU A 159 -29.95 23.21 -5.63
N ILE A 160 -29.17 22.42 -6.36
CA ILE A 160 -28.02 22.90 -7.12
C ILE A 160 -28.48 23.89 -8.21
N TYR A 161 -29.53 23.57 -8.97
CA TYR A 161 -30.02 24.48 -10.01
C TYR A 161 -30.61 25.76 -9.42
N ALA A 162 -31.40 25.68 -8.34
CA ALA A 162 -31.94 26.84 -7.65
C ALA A 162 -30.82 27.74 -7.07
N PHE A 163 -29.75 27.14 -6.54
CA PHE A 163 -28.57 27.86 -6.08
C PHE A 163 -27.81 28.52 -7.24
N ARG A 164 -27.64 27.83 -8.37
CA ARG A 164 -27.03 28.42 -9.58
C ARG A 164 -27.84 29.61 -10.10
N LYS A 165 -29.16 29.54 -10.03
CA LYS A 165 -30.07 30.64 -10.38
C LYS A 165 -29.89 31.82 -9.42
N SER A 166 -29.82 31.58 -8.10
CA SER A 166 -29.70 32.65 -7.11
C SER A 166 -28.37 33.42 -7.17
N ILE A 167 -27.28 32.76 -7.59
CA ILE A 167 -25.97 33.40 -7.81
C ILE A 167 -25.79 33.95 -9.24
N GLY A 168 -26.79 33.79 -10.12
CA GLY A 168 -26.71 34.22 -11.52
C GLY A 168 -25.66 33.48 -12.35
N TYR A 169 -25.42 32.20 -12.06
CA TYR A 169 -24.45 31.38 -12.78
C TYR A 169 -24.89 31.15 -14.22
N LYS A 170 -23.98 31.40 -15.16
CA LYS A 170 -24.18 31.15 -16.60
C LYS A 170 -23.32 29.98 -17.04
N VAL A 171 -23.91 29.04 -17.76
CA VAL A 171 -23.20 27.85 -18.27
C VAL A 171 -22.19 28.30 -19.33
N PRO A 172 -20.88 28.09 -19.10
CA PRO A 172 -19.86 28.46 -20.08
C PRO A 172 -19.95 27.57 -21.32
N ARG A 173 -19.70 28.17 -22.49
CA ARG A 173 -19.58 27.41 -23.74
C ARG A 173 -18.29 26.58 -23.69
N ASN A 174 -18.40 25.27 -23.89
CA ASN A 174 -17.23 24.41 -24.04
C ASN A 174 -16.65 24.60 -25.47
N PRO A 175 -15.40 25.06 -25.62
CA PRO A 175 -14.78 25.24 -26.94
C PRO A 175 -14.52 23.94 -27.69
N ASP A 176 -14.38 22.82 -26.97
CA ASP A 176 -14.09 21.50 -27.53
C ASP A 176 -15.36 20.69 -27.83
N ALA A 177 -16.53 21.22 -27.49
CA ALA A 177 -17.79 20.57 -27.76
C ALA A 177 -18.19 20.80 -29.23
N GLY A 178 -18.67 19.72 -29.87
CA GLY A 178 -19.01 19.69 -31.29
C GLY A 178 -20.20 20.59 -31.69
N PRO A 179 -20.82 20.38 -32.86
CA PRO A 179 -21.89 21.25 -33.36
C PRO A 179 -23.10 21.37 -32.41
N ASP A 180 -23.36 20.38 -31.56
CA ASP A 180 -24.45 20.38 -30.58
C ASP A 180 -24.15 21.15 -29.28
N ALA A 181 -22.93 21.67 -29.10
CA ALA A 181 -22.50 22.37 -27.89
C ALA A 181 -23.39 23.56 -27.48
N GLU A 182 -23.88 24.30 -28.48
CA GLU A 182 -24.75 25.46 -28.27
C GLU A 182 -26.12 25.03 -27.76
N ARG A 183 -26.63 23.89 -28.24
CA ARG A 183 -27.92 23.34 -27.84
C ARG A 183 -27.84 22.83 -26.40
N GLU A 184 -26.82 22.05 -26.08
CA GLU A 184 -26.58 21.56 -24.71
C GLU A 184 -26.42 22.71 -23.70
N ARG A 185 -25.71 23.78 -24.09
CA ARG A 185 -25.56 24.97 -23.24
C ARG A 185 -26.92 25.63 -22.98
N LEU A 186 -27.74 25.81 -24.02
CA LEU A 186 -29.06 26.42 -23.89
C LEU A 186 -29.99 25.56 -23.04
N GLU A 187 -29.98 24.24 -23.21
CA GLU A 187 -30.78 23.31 -22.40
C GLU A 187 -30.35 23.34 -20.93
N GLN A 188 -29.05 23.35 -20.64
CA GLN A 188 -28.57 23.47 -19.26
C GLN A 188 -28.91 24.83 -18.64
N GLN A 189 -28.82 25.91 -19.42
CA GLN A 189 -29.21 27.23 -18.94
C GLN A 189 -30.72 27.28 -18.68
N LEU A 190 -31.55 26.72 -19.57
CA LEU A 190 -33.00 26.62 -19.38
C LEU A 190 -33.35 25.90 -18.07
N ARG A 191 -32.68 24.79 -17.77
CA ARG A 191 -32.86 24.07 -16.49
C ARG A 191 -32.52 24.91 -15.27
N ILE A 192 -31.50 25.77 -15.36
CA ILE A 192 -31.14 26.69 -14.29
C ILE A 192 -32.18 27.80 -14.17
N ASP A 193 -32.64 28.34 -15.29
CA ASP A 193 -33.59 29.45 -15.32
C ASP A 193 -34.99 29.01 -14.84
N GLU A 194 -35.41 27.79 -15.17
CA GLU A 194 -36.66 27.15 -14.72
C GLU A 194 -36.60 26.66 -13.27
N ALA A 195 -35.40 26.53 -12.68
CA ALA A 195 -35.27 25.98 -11.34
C ALA A 195 -36.00 26.81 -10.27
N GLU A 196 -36.72 26.11 -9.41
CA GLU A 196 -37.41 26.65 -8.24
C GLU A 196 -36.75 26.14 -6.96
N PRO A 197 -36.79 26.93 -5.86
CA PRO A 197 -36.35 26.44 -4.56
C PRO A 197 -37.23 25.27 -4.10
N LEU A 198 -36.66 24.34 -3.32
CA LEU A 198 -37.42 23.20 -2.78
C LEU A 198 -38.57 23.67 -1.91
N THR A 199 -39.71 23.00 -2.04
CA THR A 199 -40.86 23.22 -1.16
C THR A 199 -40.60 22.63 0.23
N GLU A 200 -41.39 23.04 1.23
CA GLU A 200 -41.25 22.53 2.60
C GLU A 200 -41.41 21.00 2.67
N GLU A 201 -42.29 20.43 1.83
CA GLU A 201 -42.49 18.98 1.70
C GLU A 201 -41.25 18.28 1.15
N GLU A 202 -40.61 18.84 0.12
CA GLU A 202 -39.39 18.29 -0.48
C GLU A 202 -38.18 18.40 0.46
N VAL A 203 -38.12 19.44 1.29
CA VAL A 203 -37.09 19.57 2.33
C VAL A 203 -37.26 18.45 3.36
N ALA A 204 -38.48 18.17 3.80
CA ALA A 204 -38.76 17.06 4.73
C ALA A 204 -38.43 15.70 4.09
N GLU A 205 -38.83 15.47 2.83
CA GLU A 205 -38.49 14.24 2.08
C GLU A 205 -36.97 14.05 1.99
N LYS A 206 -36.22 15.12 1.69
CA LYS A 206 -34.75 15.09 1.63
C LYS A 206 -34.15 14.70 2.98
N GLU A 207 -34.63 15.28 4.08
CA GLU A 207 -34.16 14.96 5.43
C GLU A 207 -34.44 13.50 5.77
N GLU A 208 -35.61 12.98 5.40
CA GLU A 208 -35.95 11.56 5.58
C GLU A 208 -35.01 10.65 4.77
N LEU A 209 -34.81 10.94 3.48
CA LEU A 209 -33.94 10.15 2.60
C LEU A 209 -32.46 10.17 3.03
N LEU A 210 -32.00 11.25 3.65
CA LEU A 210 -30.66 11.33 4.25
C LEU A 210 -30.50 10.41 5.46
N THR A 211 -31.59 10.02 6.14
CA THR A 211 -31.55 9.08 7.27
C THR A 211 -31.65 7.62 6.84
N GLN A 212 -32.18 7.33 5.65
CA GLN A 212 -32.34 5.98 5.09
C GLN A 212 -31.00 5.35 4.65
N VAL A 213 -29.86 5.81 5.18
CA VAL A 213 -28.53 5.24 4.95
C VAL A 213 -28.60 3.74 5.24
N ASN A 214 -28.25 2.95 4.25
CA ASN A 214 -28.18 1.50 4.39
C ASN A 214 -26.91 1.17 5.19
N TYR A 215 -27.01 1.18 6.53
CA TYR A 215 -25.93 0.85 7.47
C TYR A 215 -25.57 -0.65 7.46
N SER A 216 -25.41 -1.25 6.29
CA SER A 216 -25.19 -2.69 6.15
C SER A 216 -23.70 -3.09 6.08
N SER A 217 -22.74 -2.16 6.00
CA SER A 217 -21.35 -2.58 5.67
C SER A 217 -20.16 -1.82 6.28
N PHE A 218 -20.32 -0.79 7.12
CA PHE A 218 -19.13 -0.05 7.63
C PHE A 218 -19.10 0.28 9.13
N ILE A 219 -20.00 -0.29 9.93
CA ILE A 219 -19.86 -0.24 11.38
C ILE A 219 -19.37 -1.63 11.82
N VAL A 220 -18.06 -1.79 11.97
CA VAL A 220 -17.51 -2.81 12.86
C VAL A 220 -17.76 -2.25 14.27
N PRO A 221 -18.65 -2.86 15.08
CA PRO A 221 -18.83 -2.42 16.46
C PRO A 221 -17.51 -2.59 17.24
N PRO A 222 -17.29 -1.76 18.28
CA PRO A 222 -16.05 -1.74 19.06
C PRO A 222 -15.74 -3.07 19.76
#